data_AF-A0A069P2D9-F1
#
_entry.id   AF-A0A069P2D9-F1
#
_cell.length_a   1.000
_cell.length_b   1.000
_cell.length_c   1.000
_cell.angle_alpha   90.00
_cell.angle_beta   90.00
_cell.angle_gamma   90.00
#
_symmetry.space_group_name_H-M   'P 1'
#
loop_
_entity.id
_entity.type
_entity.pdbx_description
1 polymer ?
#
loop_
_entity_poly.entity_id
_entity_poly.type
_entity_poly.pdbx_seq_one_letter_code
_entity_poly.pdbx_strand_id
1 'polypeptide(L)'
;MSKRAPWPMHVAAGTKTVGTATVHEERGITGYAQRKLAQIHGTQPNSEFDDIASCSEPVKSVAPSARKTATPRDAAKKAVQALGRLKAGAMNATERRYAAYLEQRKHAGDIVWFRFEGMKFRLADNTFYTPDFAVMLASGELECHEVKGYWQDDARVKVKVVADQYPLRFIAVTANTKKSGGGWAVEEF
;
A
#
# COMPACT_ATOMS: atom_id res chain seq x y z
N MET A 1 26.64 -17.99 -26.42
CA MET A 1 26.82 -16.71 -27.14
C MET A 1 25.54 -16.40 -27.93
N SER A 2 24.59 -15.70 -27.31
CA SER A 2 23.36 -15.27 -27.99
C SER A 2 23.63 -13.99 -28.79
N LYS A 3 23.76 -14.12 -30.11
CA LYS A 3 23.93 -12.98 -31.02
C LYS A 3 22.64 -12.15 -30.99
N ARG A 4 22.70 -10.95 -30.41
CA ARG A 4 21.64 -9.94 -30.57
C ARG A 4 21.81 -9.29 -31.95
N ALA A 5 20.73 -9.21 -32.72
CA ALA A 5 20.74 -8.48 -33.98
C ALA A 5 20.85 -6.97 -33.71
N PRO A 6 21.65 -6.23 -34.50
CA PRO A 6 21.77 -4.78 -34.36
C PRO A 6 20.50 -4.06 -34.87
N TRP A 7 20.15 -2.97 -34.20
CA TRP A 7 19.03 -2.08 -34.54
C TRP A 7 19.41 -1.08 -35.65
N PRO A 8 18.43 -0.56 -36.43
CA PRO A 8 17.01 -0.89 -36.41
C PRO A 8 16.69 -2.18 -37.17
N MET A 9 15.75 -2.97 -36.63
CA MET A 9 15.34 -4.27 -37.16
C MET A 9 14.36 -4.07 -38.32
N HIS A 10 14.79 -4.31 -39.56
CA HIS A 10 13.87 -4.36 -40.71
C HIS A 10 13.17 -5.72 -40.76
N VAL A 11 11.87 -5.74 -40.49
CA VAL A 11 11.02 -6.93 -40.67
C VAL A 11 10.23 -6.75 -41.98
N ALA A 12 10.37 -7.68 -42.91
CA ALA A 12 9.65 -7.63 -44.19
C ALA A 12 8.14 -7.79 -43.96
N ALA A 13 7.34 -6.96 -44.65
CA ALA A 13 5.89 -6.97 -44.58
C ALA A 13 5.32 -8.37 -44.92
N GLY A 14 4.51 -8.93 -44.01
CA GLY A 14 3.90 -10.26 -44.16
C GLY A 14 4.51 -11.36 -43.28
N THR A 15 5.54 -11.06 -42.48
CA THR A 15 6.14 -12.03 -41.56
C THR A 15 5.27 -12.25 -40.32
N LYS A 16 4.70 -13.45 -40.16
CA LYS A 16 3.74 -13.75 -39.06
C LYS A 16 4.36 -14.30 -37.78
N THR A 17 5.63 -14.71 -37.79
CA THR A 17 6.28 -15.33 -36.63
C THR A 17 7.75 -14.98 -36.57
N VAL A 18 8.21 -14.43 -35.44
CA VAL A 18 9.63 -14.21 -35.12
C VAL A 18 9.92 -14.85 -33.77
N GLY A 19 10.50 -16.06 -33.79
CA GLY A 19 10.81 -16.82 -32.59
C GLY A 19 9.58 -17.27 -31.79
N THR A 20 9.70 -17.37 -30.47
CA THR A 20 8.65 -17.87 -29.55
C THR A 20 7.62 -16.82 -29.13
N ALA A 21 7.56 -15.67 -29.81
CA ALA A 21 6.58 -14.62 -29.54
C ALA A 21 5.71 -14.34 -30.77
N THR A 22 4.39 -14.39 -30.58
CA THR A 22 3.41 -14.00 -31.59
C THR A 22 3.25 -12.48 -31.56
N VAL A 23 3.47 -11.82 -32.70
CA VAL A 23 3.28 -10.38 -32.86
C VAL A 23 1.79 -10.09 -33.05
N HIS A 24 1.17 -9.37 -32.13
CA HIS A 24 -0.19 -8.86 -32.29
C HIS A 24 -0.13 -7.46 -32.91
N GLU A 25 -0.71 -7.33 -34.10
CA GLU A 25 -0.89 -6.06 -34.81
C GLU A 25 -1.98 -5.23 -34.10
N GLU A 26 -1.69 -3.94 -33.85
CA GLU A 26 -2.57 -3.00 -33.16
C GLU A 26 -3.97 -2.95 -33.79
N ARG A 27 -5.01 -3.11 -32.95
CA ARG A 27 -6.35 -2.58 -33.24
C ARG A 27 -6.52 -1.28 -32.47
N GLY A 28 -6.65 -0.19 -33.23
CA GLY A 28 -6.86 1.16 -32.72
C GLY A 28 -8.16 1.31 -31.92
N ILE A 29 -8.05 2.12 -30.86
CA ILE A 29 -9.04 3.07 -30.34
C ILE A 29 -10.52 2.69 -30.57
N THR A 30 -10.95 1.62 -29.90
CA THR A 30 -12.34 1.17 -29.84
C THR A 30 -13.17 2.07 -28.91
N GLY A 31 -13.39 3.32 -29.31
CA GLY A 31 -14.22 4.26 -28.53
C GLY A 31 -15.02 5.24 -29.37
N TYR A 32 -14.48 5.71 -30.49
CA TYR A 32 -15.11 6.76 -31.29
C TYR A 32 -16.22 6.24 -32.22
N ALA A 33 -16.00 5.09 -32.88
CA ALA A 33 -16.99 4.49 -33.79
C ALA A 33 -18.29 4.06 -33.06
N GLN A 34 -18.16 3.58 -31.81
CA GLN A 34 -19.29 3.15 -30.98
C GLN A 34 -20.11 4.34 -30.47
N ARG A 35 -19.48 5.50 -30.23
CA ARG A 35 -20.15 6.77 -29.86
C ARG A 35 -20.89 7.42 -31.03
N LYS A 36 -20.34 7.34 -32.26
CA LYS A 36 -20.97 7.90 -33.46
C LYS A 36 -22.19 7.08 -33.91
N LEU A 37 -22.15 5.76 -33.76
CA LEU A 37 -23.31 4.89 -34.02
C LEU A 37 -24.46 5.12 -33.02
N ALA A 38 -24.16 5.43 -31.76
CA ALA A 38 -25.16 5.75 -30.73
C ALA A 38 -25.89 7.09 -30.96
N GLN A 39 -25.24 8.08 -31.61
CA GLN A 39 -25.88 9.36 -32.00
C GLN A 39 -26.77 9.24 -33.24
N ILE A 40 -26.46 8.32 -34.17
CA ILE A 40 -27.23 8.13 -35.41
C ILE A 40 -28.47 7.26 -35.16
N HIS A 41 -28.39 6.27 -34.27
CA HIS A 41 -29.48 5.32 -34.00
C HIS A 41 -30.25 5.58 -32.68
N GLY A 42 -30.09 6.76 -32.09
CA GLY A 42 -31.00 7.29 -31.05
C GLY A 42 -31.26 6.40 -29.84
N THR A 43 -30.30 5.56 -29.43
CA THR A 43 -30.48 4.68 -28.26
C THR A 43 -29.54 5.11 -27.14
N GLN A 44 -30.06 5.88 -26.19
CA GLN A 44 -29.38 6.15 -24.92
C GLN A 44 -29.61 4.98 -23.96
N PRO A 45 -28.59 4.51 -23.20
CA PRO A 45 -28.81 3.53 -22.15
C PRO A 45 -29.56 4.15 -20.97
N ASN A 46 -30.60 3.44 -20.51
CA ASN A 46 -31.54 3.85 -19.47
C ASN A 46 -30.83 4.31 -18.19
N SER A 47 -30.95 5.59 -17.87
CA SER A 47 -30.76 6.11 -16.51
C SER A 47 -32.01 5.77 -15.69
N GLU A 48 -31.81 4.99 -14.65
CA GLU A 48 -32.77 4.66 -13.61
C GLU A 48 -32.97 5.91 -12.72
N PHE A 49 -33.99 6.73 -13.00
CA PHE A 49 -34.53 7.72 -12.06
C PHE A 49 -35.96 8.14 -12.48
N ASP A 50 -36.90 7.91 -11.57
CA ASP A 50 -38.28 8.42 -11.43
C ASP A 50 -39.34 8.22 -12.54
N ASP A 51 -40.18 7.22 -12.26
CA ASP A 51 -41.61 7.37 -11.92
C ASP A 51 -42.72 7.49 -12.99
N ILE A 52 -43.60 6.49 -12.88
CA ILE A 52 -45.07 6.51 -12.97
C ILE A 52 -45.75 6.18 -14.32
N ALA A 53 -46.56 5.11 -14.20
CA ALA A 53 -47.75 4.71 -14.96
C ALA A 53 -47.55 4.00 -16.31
N SER A 54 -47.65 2.67 -16.29
CA SER A 54 -48.72 1.91 -16.98
C SER A 54 -48.36 0.44 -17.18
N CYS A 55 -49.19 -0.43 -16.60
CA CYS A 55 -49.40 -1.86 -16.81
C CYS A 55 -48.69 -2.54 -18.02
N SER A 56 -47.79 -3.50 -17.76
CA SER A 56 -47.88 -4.93 -18.18
C SER A 56 -46.51 -5.63 -18.21
N GLU A 57 -46.37 -6.76 -17.49
CA GLU A 57 -45.31 -7.78 -17.70
C GLU A 57 -45.61 -8.60 -18.99
N PRO A 58 -44.71 -9.44 -19.59
CA PRO A 58 -43.49 -10.11 -19.05
C PRO A 58 -42.27 -10.03 -20.04
N VAL A 59 -41.04 -10.52 -19.79
CA VAL A 59 -40.56 -11.92 -19.86
C VAL A 59 -39.14 -12.03 -19.26
N LYS A 60 -38.92 -13.05 -18.43
CA LYS A 60 -37.62 -13.42 -17.82
C LYS A 60 -36.66 -13.99 -18.86
N SER A 61 -35.54 -13.32 -19.13
CA SER A 61 -34.41 -13.91 -19.87
C SER A 61 -33.53 -14.73 -18.93
N VAL A 62 -33.58 -16.06 -19.08
CA VAL A 62 -32.70 -17.03 -18.40
C VAL A 62 -31.43 -17.20 -19.22
N ALA A 63 -30.41 -16.38 -18.96
CA ALA A 63 -29.06 -16.63 -19.47
C ALA A 63 -28.05 -16.33 -18.35
N PRO A 64 -27.32 -17.33 -17.81
CA PRO A 64 -26.30 -17.07 -16.81
C PRO A 64 -25.09 -16.41 -17.49
N SER A 65 -24.94 -15.10 -17.30
CA SER A 65 -23.72 -14.40 -17.66
C SER A 65 -22.58 -14.93 -16.79
N ALA A 66 -21.58 -15.53 -17.40
CA ALA A 66 -20.43 -16.14 -16.73
C ALA A 66 -19.59 -15.07 -16.01
N ARG A 67 -20.00 -14.71 -14.79
CA ARG A 67 -19.22 -13.90 -13.86
C ARG A 67 -18.03 -14.75 -13.43
N LYS A 68 -16.84 -14.47 -13.95
CA LYS A 68 -15.59 -15.07 -13.47
C LYS A 68 -15.43 -14.70 -11.98
N THR A 69 -15.88 -15.57 -11.09
CA THR A 69 -15.68 -15.43 -9.65
C THR A 69 -14.23 -15.74 -9.34
N ALA A 70 -13.52 -14.79 -8.71
CA ALA A 70 -12.17 -15.01 -8.24
C ALA A 70 -12.14 -16.19 -7.25
N THR A 71 -11.08 -16.99 -7.28
CA THR A 71 -10.96 -18.11 -6.35
C THR A 71 -10.86 -17.59 -4.89
N PRO A 72 -11.37 -18.34 -3.89
CA PRO A 72 -11.36 -17.90 -2.49
C PRO A 72 -9.94 -17.62 -1.96
N ARG A 73 -8.89 -18.22 -2.56
CA ARG A 73 -7.50 -17.94 -2.22
C ARG A 73 -7.02 -16.55 -2.70
N ASP A 74 -7.48 -16.10 -3.87
CA ASP A 74 -7.15 -14.76 -4.39
C ASP A 74 -7.93 -13.67 -3.67
N ALA A 75 -9.18 -13.94 -3.29
CA ALA A 75 -9.98 -13.06 -2.43
C ALA A 75 -9.36 -12.94 -1.03
N ALA A 76 -8.89 -14.05 -0.44
CA ALA A 76 -8.18 -14.04 0.84
C ALA A 76 -6.86 -13.26 0.75
N LYS A 77 -6.04 -13.45 -0.29
CA LYS A 77 -4.82 -12.65 -0.50
C LYS A 77 -5.09 -11.16 -0.67
N LYS A 78 -6.16 -10.78 -1.39
CA LYS A 78 -6.58 -9.37 -1.52
C LYS A 78 -7.13 -8.79 -0.21
N ALA A 79 -7.88 -9.57 0.57
CA ALA A 79 -8.40 -9.14 1.86
C ALA A 79 -7.29 -8.90 2.89
N VAL A 80 -6.23 -9.71 2.88
CA VAL A 80 -5.03 -9.50 3.70
C VAL A 80 -4.26 -8.23 3.26
N GLN A 81 -4.22 -7.93 1.96
CA GLN A 81 -3.58 -6.71 1.44
C GLN A 81 -4.42 -5.43 1.62
N ALA A 82 -5.72 -5.55 1.84
CA ALA A 82 -6.67 -4.44 1.97
C ALA A 82 -7.12 -4.19 3.42
N LEU A 83 -6.46 -4.80 4.42
CA LEU A 83 -6.67 -4.45 5.82
C LEU A 83 -6.06 -3.05 6.03
N GLY A 84 -6.92 -2.06 5.85
CA GLY A 84 -6.67 -0.63 5.71
C GLY A 84 -5.39 -0.13 6.38
N ARG A 85 -4.55 0.52 5.57
CA ARG A 85 -3.69 1.59 6.07
C ARG A 85 -4.61 2.53 6.86
N LEU A 86 -4.43 2.60 8.18
CA LEU A 86 -5.05 3.63 8.99
C LEU A 86 -4.76 4.99 8.34
N LYS A 87 -5.71 5.91 8.43
CA LYS A 87 -5.57 7.26 7.89
C LYS A 87 -4.24 7.84 8.39
N ALA A 88 -3.45 8.46 7.51
CA ALA A 88 -2.15 9.02 7.87
C ALA A 88 -2.26 9.84 9.17
N GLY A 89 -1.42 9.54 10.17
CA GLY A 89 -1.47 10.12 11.50
C GLY A 89 -2.41 9.45 12.53
N ALA A 90 -3.11 8.37 12.17
CA ALA A 90 -3.95 7.63 13.12
C ALA A 90 -3.17 6.47 13.74
N MET A 91 -2.92 6.57 15.05
CA MET A 91 -2.17 5.56 15.81
C MET A 91 -2.86 4.20 15.83
N ASN A 92 -2.09 3.14 15.67
CA ASN A 92 -2.47 1.76 15.95
C ASN A 92 -2.77 1.55 17.45
N ALA A 93 -3.43 0.44 17.79
CA ALA A 93 -3.68 0.10 19.20
C ALA A 93 -2.38 -0.10 20.01
N THR A 94 -1.34 -0.64 19.39
CA THR A 94 -0.01 -0.82 19.98
C THR A 94 0.68 0.52 20.23
N GLU A 95 0.66 1.41 19.24
CA GLU A 95 1.22 2.76 19.35
C GLU A 95 0.50 3.59 20.41
N ARG A 96 -0.84 3.53 20.50
CA ARG A 96 -1.58 4.22 21.58
C ARG A 96 -1.18 3.73 22.97
N ARG A 97 -0.98 2.42 23.13
CA ARG A 97 -0.50 1.84 24.38
C ARG A 97 0.93 2.28 24.69
N TYR A 98 1.76 2.43 23.66
CA TYR A 98 3.12 2.94 23.81
C TYR A 98 3.14 4.43 24.16
N ALA A 99 2.31 5.25 23.52
CA ALA A 99 2.15 6.66 23.86
C ALA A 99 1.72 6.86 25.32
N ALA A 100 0.80 6.03 25.82
CA ALA A 100 0.42 6.06 27.24
C ALA A 100 1.59 5.69 28.16
N TYR A 101 2.47 4.78 27.74
CA TYR A 101 3.70 4.45 28.47
C TYR A 101 4.71 5.61 28.45
N LEU A 102 4.87 6.30 27.32
CA LEU A 102 5.72 7.48 27.23
C LEU A 102 5.20 8.64 28.09
N GLU A 103 3.88 8.86 28.16
CA GLU A 103 3.30 9.89 29.04
C GLU A 103 3.56 9.56 30.51
N GLN A 104 3.47 8.29 30.93
CA GLN A 104 3.82 7.89 32.29
C GLN A 104 5.29 8.19 32.61
N ARG A 105 6.21 7.90 31.67
CA ARG A 105 7.64 8.23 31.82
C ARG A 105 7.91 9.73 31.83
N LYS A 106 7.15 10.50 31.06
CA LYS A 106 7.20 11.96 31.09
C LYS A 106 6.72 12.53 32.44
N HIS A 107 5.64 11.98 33.00
CA HIS A 107 5.20 12.33 34.36
C HIS A 107 6.21 11.93 35.44
N ALA A 108 6.94 10.83 35.25
CA ALA A 108 8.02 10.41 36.15
C ALA A 108 9.28 11.30 36.05
N GLY A 109 9.37 12.15 35.01
CA GLY A 109 10.52 13.02 34.78
C GLY A 109 11.65 12.38 33.98
N ASP A 110 11.46 11.18 33.42
CA ASP A 110 12.46 10.54 32.56
C ASP A 110 12.52 11.17 31.16
N ILE A 111 11.37 11.64 30.68
CA ILE A 111 11.16 12.20 29.34
C ILE A 111 10.69 13.64 29.50
N VAL A 112 11.30 14.56 28.75
CA VAL A 112 10.90 15.97 28.75
C VAL A 112 9.82 16.20 27.70
N TRP A 113 9.96 15.56 26.55
CA TRP A 113 9.10 15.77 25.41
C TRP A 113 9.01 14.52 24.53
N PHE A 114 7.85 14.29 23.94
CA PHE A 114 7.72 13.28 22.89
C PHE A 114 6.66 13.70 21.85
N ARG A 115 6.78 13.17 20.64
CA ARG A 115 5.84 13.44 19.54
C ARG A 115 5.71 12.23 18.61
N PHE A 116 4.48 11.92 18.22
CA PHE A 116 4.18 10.89 17.23
C PHE A 116 4.37 11.43 15.80
N GLU A 117 5.06 10.66 14.94
CA GLU A 117 5.42 11.02 13.56
C GLU A 117 5.98 12.45 13.43
N GLY A 118 6.67 12.94 14.47
CA GLY A 118 7.09 14.34 14.59
C GLY A 118 8.37 14.69 13.83
N MET A 119 9.13 13.67 13.40
CA MET A 119 10.42 13.83 12.72
C MET A 119 10.44 13.04 11.44
N LYS A 120 11.11 13.59 10.43
CA LYS A 120 11.26 12.95 9.12
C LYS A 120 12.71 13.10 8.65
N PHE A 121 13.38 11.99 8.47
CA PHE A 121 14.78 11.90 8.05
C PHE A 121 14.86 11.61 6.56
N ARG A 122 15.71 12.35 5.85
CA ARG A 122 15.98 12.10 4.43
C ARG A 122 17.15 11.13 4.34
N LEU A 123 16.94 9.97 3.72
CA LEU A 123 17.99 8.96 3.49
C LEU A 123 18.59 9.06 2.08
N ALA A 124 17.78 9.46 1.10
CA ALA A 124 18.20 9.67 -0.29
C ALA A 124 17.25 10.69 -0.95
N ASP A 125 17.45 11.00 -2.24
CA ASP A 125 16.72 12.07 -2.93
C ASP A 125 15.20 11.97 -2.89
N ASN A 126 14.65 10.75 -2.80
CA ASN A 126 13.21 10.50 -2.66
C ASN A 126 12.88 9.46 -1.57
N THR A 127 13.83 9.17 -0.69
CA THR A 127 13.66 8.16 0.37
C THR A 127 13.68 8.85 1.71
N PHE A 128 12.57 8.72 2.44
CA PHE A 128 12.41 9.27 3.76
C PHE A 128 12.11 8.16 4.76
N TYR A 129 12.65 8.33 5.95
CA TYR A 129 12.32 7.52 7.11
C TYR A 129 11.65 8.42 8.16
N THR A 130 10.51 7.96 8.66
CA THR A 130 9.74 8.63 9.71
C THR A 130 9.63 7.64 10.85
N PRO A 131 10.29 7.85 11.99
CA PRO A 131 10.05 7.02 13.16
C PRO A 131 8.65 7.25 13.71
N ASP A 132 8.10 6.24 14.37
CA ASP A 132 6.78 6.34 15.00
C ASP A 132 6.76 7.39 16.11
N PHE A 133 7.77 7.42 16.98
CA PHE A 133 7.87 8.40 18.06
C PHE A 133 9.26 9.04 18.11
N ALA A 134 9.30 10.36 18.24
CA ALA A 134 10.49 11.10 18.65
C ALA A 134 10.37 11.42 20.15
N VAL A 135 11.40 11.13 20.92
CA VAL A 135 11.43 11.25 22.39
C VAL A 135 12.69 12.01 22.79
N MET A 136 12.54 13.00 23.67
CA MET A 136 13.65 13.72 24.28
C MET A 136 13.73 13.31 25.76
N LEU A 137 14.83 12.67 26.14
CA LEU A 137 15.10 12.30 27.52
C LEU A 137 15.39 13.52 28.39
N ALA A 138 15.28 13.35 29.71
CA ALA A 138 15.70 14.36 30.70
C ALA A 138 17.20 14.69 30.64
N SER A 139 18.03 13.79 30.12
CA SER A 139 19.44 14.04 29.83
C SER A 139 19.66 15.03 28.67
N GLY A 140 18.63 15.31 27.87
CA GLY A 140 18.72 16.10 26.64
C GLY A 140 19.03 15.28 25.40
N GLU A 141 19.24 13.97 25.53
CA GLU A 141 19.40 13.07 24.39
C GLU A 141 18.08 12.87 23.64
N LEU A 142 18.18 12.78 22.31
CA LEU A 142 17.05 12.55 21.44
C LEU A 142 17.06 11.10 20.95
N GLU A 143 15.97 10.41 21.23
CA GLU A 143 15.73 9.02 20.85
C GLU A 143 14.58 8.93 19.86
N CYS A 144 14.74 8.10 18.83
CA CYS A 144 13.70 7.78 17.86
C CYS A 144 13.22 6.35 18.11
N HIS A 145 11.97 6.19 18.54
CA HIS A 145 11.38 4.90 18.86
C HIS A 145 10.48 4.42 17.71
N GLU A 146 10.79 3.25 17.16
CA GLU A 146 9.98 2.55 16.17
C GLU A 146 9.22 1.42 16.85
N VAL A 147 7.89 1.45 16.81
CA VAL A 147 7.04 0.49 17.50
C VAL A 147 6.48 -0.52 16.51
N LYS A 148 7.02 -1.74 16.52
CA LYS A 148 6.57 -2.80 15.61
C LYS A 148 6.17 -4.06 16.37
N GLY A 149 5.07 -4.67 15.96
CA GLY A 149 4.62 -5.95 16.53
C GLY A 149 5.48 -7.12 16.07
N TYR A 150 5.86 -7.12 14.79
CA TYR A 150 6.71 -8.16 14.20
C TYR A 150 7.79 -7.50 13.35
N TRP A 151 9.05 -7.76 13.72
CA TRP A 151 10.21 -7.23 13.02
C TRP A 151 10.63 -8.18 11.91
N GLN A 152 10.63 -7.65 10.68
CA GLN A 152 11.27 -8.28 9.54
C GLN A 152 12.66 -7.70 9.35
N ASP A 153 13.54 -8.47 8.71
CA ASP A 153 14.93 -8.08 8.47
C ASP A 153 15.06 -6.74 7.73
N ASP A 154 14.20 -6.51 6.71
CA ASP A 154 14.12 -5.26 5.97
C ASP A 154 13.88 -4.02 6.85
N ALA A 155 13.05 -4.16 7.91
CA ALA A 155 12.77 -3.05 8.82
C ALA A 155 13.99 -2.70 9.68
N ARG A 156 14.73 -3.71 10.15
CA ARG A 156 15.97 -3.50 10.93
C ARG A 156 17.06 -2.84 10.09
N VAL A 157 17.20 -3.27 8.83
CA VAL A 157 18.16 -2.65 7.90
C VAL A 157 17.85 -1.17 7.70
N LYS A 158 16.58 -0.78 7.57
CA LYS A 158 16.20 0.64 7.46
C LYS A 158 16.58 1.46 8.68
N VAL A 159 16.31 0.94 9.88
CA VAL A 159 16.69 1.59 11.14
C VAL A 159 18.22 1.72 11.23
N LYS A 160 18.95 0.67 10.86
CA LYS A 160 20.43 0.70 10.83
C LYS A 160 20.97 1.73 9.83
N VAL A 161 20.37 1.85 8.66
CA VAL A 161 20.78 2.81 7.62
C VAL A 161 20.56 4.26 8.06
N VAL A 162 19.51 4.55 8.83
CA VAL A 162 19.30 5.89 9.38
C VAL A 162 20.22 6.16 10.58
N ALA A 163 20.45 5.15 11.43
CA ALA A 163 21.36 5.27 12.58
C ALA A 163 22.81 5.57 12.15
N ASP A 164 23.26 5.02 11.03
CA ASP A 164 24.58 5.32 10.46
C ASP A 164 24.69 6.77 9.93
N GLN A 165 23.59 7.34 9.45
CA GLN A 165 23.58 8.67 8.82
C GLN A 165 23.35 9.82 9.81
N TYR A 166 22.67 9.57 10.93
CA TYR A 166 22.26 10.60 11.87
C TYR A 166 22.81 10.29 13.28
N PRO A 167 23.36 11.27 14.00
CA PRO A 167 23.88 11.08 15.35
C PRO A 167 22.74 11.04 16.39
N LEU A 168 21.77 10.17 16.18
CA LEU A 168 20.57 9.99 17.01
C LEU A 168 20.46 8.53 17.42
N ARG A 169 19.89 8.29 18.61
CA ARG A 169 19.68 6.93 19.11
C ARG A 169 18.39 6.38 18.52
N PHE A 170 18.49 5.28 17.78
CA PHE A 170 17.32 4.61 17.22
C PHE A 170 17.01 3.36 18.01
N ILE A 171 15.75 3.25 18.44
CA ILE A 171 15.29 2.22 19.35
C ILE A 171 14.12 1.49 18.73
N ALA A 172 14.30 0.20 18.49
CA ALA A 172 13.21 -0.69 18.13
C ALA A 172 12.46 -1.15 19.37
N VAL A 173 11.16 -0.98 19.35
CA VAL A 173 10.26 -1.38 20.43
C VAL A 173 9.33 -2.47 19.91
N THR A 174 9.30 -3.60 20.62
CA THR A 174 8.40 -4.71 20.34
C THR A 174 7.47 -4.95 21.52
N ALA A 175 6.17 -5.05 21.24
CA ALA A 175 5.19 -5.40 22.26
C ALA A 175 5.33 -6.89 22.63
N ASN A 176 5.77 -7.19 23.85
CA ASN A 176 5.81 -8.57 24.32
C ASN A 176 4.39 -9.12 24.50
N THR A 177 4.24 -10.41 24.18
CA THR A 177 2.96 -11.09 24.37
C THR A 177 2.64 -11.23 25.86
N LYS A 178 1.34 -11.32 26.20
CA LYS A 178 0.90 -11.54 27.58
C LYS A 178 1.49 -12.82 28.21
N LYS A 179 1.83 -13.82 27.39
CA LYS A 179 2.46 -15.07 27.85
C LYS A 179 3.90 -14.88 28.32
N SER A 180 4.61 -13.88 27.81
CA SER A 180 6.00 -13.58 28.14
C SER A 180 6.15 -12.56 29.28
N GLY A 181 5.10 -12.36 30.10
CA GLY A 181 5.11 -11.36 31.18
C GLY A 181 4.70 -9.96 30.76
N GLY A 182 4.34 -9.75 29.49
CA GLY A 182 4.00 -8.43 28.97
C GLY A 182 5.21 -7.49 28.88
N GLY A 183 4.96 -6.19 28.90
CA GLY A 183 6.00 -5.16 28.74
C GLY A 183 6.43 -4.89 27.29
N TRP A 184 7.60 -4.28 27.17
CA TRP A 184 8.20 -3.83 25.91
C TRP A 184 9.62 -4.39 25.80
N ALA A 185 9.91 -5.11 24.73
CA ALA A 185 11.27 -5.47 24.38
C ALA A 185 11.88 -4.32 23.57
N VAL A 186 13.10 -3.93 23.94
CA VAL A 186 13.78 -2.75 23.41
C VAL A 186 15.11 -3.20 22.84
N GLU A 187 15.41 -2.82 21.59
CA GLU A 187 16.65 -3.13 20.88
C GLU A 187 17.22 -1.81 20.31
N GLU A 188 18.47 -1.49 20.63
CA GLU A 188 19.17 -0.27 20.20
C GLU A 188 20.02 -0.55 18.95
N PHE A 189 20.09 0.42 18.03
CA PHE A 189 20.80 0.33 16.75
C PHE A 189 21.91 1.36 16.62
#